data_AF-A0A0G0X710-F1
#
_entry.id   AF-A0A0G0X710-F1
#
_cell.length_a   1.000
_cell.length_b   1.000
_cell.length_c   1.000
_cell.angle_alpha   90.00
_cell.angle_beta   90.00
_cell.angle_gamma   90.00
#
_symmetry.space_group_name_H-M   'P 1'
#
loop_
_entity.id
_entity.type
_entity.pdbx_description
1 polymer ?
#
loop_
_entity_poly.entity_id
_entity_poly.type
_entity_poly.pdbx_seq_one_letter_code
_entity_poly.pdbx_strand_id
1 'polypeptide(L)'
;MLDAIAEVPIRQILEMPKEERLQSKSHDILLKWIGTDFKNGLISELHQKEGNRHPEKLASLQGSLAAVIDIFSQDFAGTGQGLAIESLLDKALFSTAEKDSVVNGLPNSKDVVRDHLYGAFSIVTFIDLARKAGVAIRALDIIAPATMDVKGKVDLILKFGERDQEGKEIVRVIQLKSHSSVINPEIFRADDPNLDTHGQVGPEHVRTLLATVRQTHWIMGEQDTGNAVIRPFIVIVPGYASESVRNCYGRITNTNSIDTFVYDAKAYGLLPDKK
;
A
#
# COMPACT_ATOMS: atom_id res chain seq x y z
N MET A 1 -15.35 6.27 -4.96
CA MET A 1 -16.65 5.57 -4.82
C MET A 1 -16.45 4.24 -5.51
N LEU A 2 -16.16 3.21 -4.71
CA LEU A 2 -15.71 1.91 -5.14
C LEU A 2 -16.93 1.06 -5.57
N ASP A 3 -16.85 0.34 -6.68
CA ASP A 3 -17.99 -0.38 -7.25
C ASP A 3 -18.39 -1.64 -6.43
N ALA A 4 -19.70 -1.80 -6.26
CA ALA A 4 -20.34 -2.52 -5.16
C ALA A 4 -20.34 -4.07 -5.18
N ILE A 5 -19.64 -4.74 -6.11
CA ILE A 5 -19.94 -6.17 -6.37
C ILE A 5 -19.12 -7.15 -5.50
N ALA A 6 -18.04 -6.72 -4.85
CA ALA A 6 -17.25 -7.60 -3.97
C ALA A 6 -16.78 -6.97 -2.63
N GLU A 7 -17.05 -5.69 -2.40
CA GLU A 7 -16.43 -4.94 -1.29
C GLU A 7 -17.23 -4.93 0.01
N VAL A 8 -18.53 -5.21 0.00
CA VAL A 8 -19.37 -5.11 1.21
C VAL A 8 -18.90 -6.07 2.31
N PRO A 9 -18.60 -7.35 2.04
CA PRO A 9 -18.09 -8.26 3.08
C PRO A 9 -16.70 -7.88 3.56
N ILE A 10 -15.82 -7.43 2.66
CA ILE A 10 -14.47 -6.98 3.03
C ILE A 10 -14.57 -5.78 3.94
N ARG A 11 -15.32 -4.74 3.55
CA ARG A 11 -15.43 -3.50 4.31
C ARG A 11 -16.02 -3.74 5.70
N GLN A 12 -17.04 -4.58 5.80
CA GLN A 12 -17.57 -5.01 7.09
C GLN A 12 -16.48 -5.66 7.96
N ILE A 13 -15.70 -6.58 7.40
CA ILE A 13 -14.57 -7.20 8.10
C ILE A 13 -13.50 -6.15 8.44
N LEU A 14 -13.16 -5.24 7.54
CA LEU A 14 -12.15 -4.20 7.77
C LEU A 14 -12.53 -3.27 8.93
N GLU A 15 -13.83 -3.04 9.12
CA GLU A 15 -14.40 -2.18 10.17
C GLU A 15 -14.63 -2.93 11.51
N MET A 16 -14.65 -4.27 11.51
CA MET A 16 -14.80 -5.08 12.74
C MET A 16 -13.62 -4.88 13.71
N PRO A 17 -13.83 -4.99 15.03
CA PRO A 17 -12.73 -5.09 15.99
C PRO A 17 -11.90 -6.36 15.79
N LYS A 18 -10.59 -6.30 16.13
CA LYS A 18 -9.65 -7.43 16.02
C LYS A 18 -10.17 -8.70 16.72
N GLU A 19 -10.71 -8.56 17.92
CA GLU A 19 -11.21 -9.69 18.71
C GLU A 19 -12.35 -10.44 18.00
N GLU A 20 -13.27 -9.69 17.37
CA GLU A 20 -14.39 -10.25 16.62
C GLU A 20 -13.92 -10.92 15.32
N ARG A 21 -12.94 -10.33 14.62
CA ARG A 21 -12.36 -10.95 13.41
C ARG A 21 -11.68 -12.28 13.69
N LEU A 22 -10.97 -12.38 14.81
CA LEU A 22 -10.29 -13.61 15.24
C LEU A 22 -11.30 -14.73 15.58
N GLN A 23 -12.48 -14.39 16.12
CA GLN A 23 -13.50 -15.36 16.52
C GLN A 23 -14.42 -15.80 15.37
N SER A 24 -14.72 -14.90 14.43
CA SER A 24 -15.72 -15.08 13.38
C SER A 24 -15.26 -15.89 12.16
N LYS A 25 -14.05 -16.45 12.18
CA LYS A 25 -13.38 -17.03 10.99
C LYS A 25 -13.29 -16.04 9.82
N SER A 26 -13.08 -14.75 10.11
CA SER A 26 -12.93 -13.72 9.07
C SER A 26 -11.79 -14.06 8.08
N HIS A 27 -10.76 -14.76 8.52
CA HIS A 27 -9.67 -15.25 7.66
C HIS A 27 -10.17 -16.15 6.53
N ASP A 28 -11.11 -17.07 6.78
CA ASP A 28 -11.67 -17.95 5.76
C ASP A 28 -12.43 -17.15 4.69
N ILE A 29 -13.17 -16.13 5.12
CA ILE A 29 -13.92 -15.24 4.22
C ILE A 29 -12.96 -14.45 3.34
N LEU A 30 -11.91 -13.89 3.94
CA LEU A 30 -10.90 -13.12 3.21
C LEU A 30 -10.07 -13.99 2.25
N LEU A 31 -9.67 -15.21 2.65
CA LEU A 31 -8.98 -16.16 1.78
C LEU A 31 -9.87 -16.58 0.60
N LYS A 32 -11.15 -16.86 0.87
CA LYS A 32 -12.12 -17.15 -0.19
C LYS A 32 -12.26 -15.98 -1.15
N TRP A 33 -12.38 -14.75 -0.65
CA TRP A 33 -12.45 -13.55 -1.48
C TRP A 33 -11.21 -13.40 -2.38
N ILE A 34 -10.00 -13.66 -1.86
CA ILE A 34 -8.76 -13.64 -2.67
C ILE A 34 -8.85 -14.65 -3.82
N GLY A 35 -9.25 -15.89 -3.51
CA GLY A 35 -9.30 -16.98 -4.49
C GLY A 35 -10.46 -16.91 -5.49
N THR A 36 -11.51 -16.12 -5.20
CA THR A 36 -12.66 -15.96 -6.09
C THR A 36 -12.75 -14.56 -6.67
N ASP A 37 -13.14 -13.59 -5.86
CA ASP A 37 -13.63 -12.31 -6.34
C ASP A 37 -12.47 -11.42 -6.76
N PHE A 38 -11.40 -11.38 -5.96
CA PHE A 38 -10.17 -10.69 -6.33
C PHE A 38 -9.55 -11.30 -7.58
N LYS A 39 -9.36 -12.64 -7.59
CA LYS A 39 -8.84 -13.37 -8.75
C LYS A 39 -9.63 -13.06 -10.02
N ASN A 40 -10.95 -13.23 -9.98
CA ASN A 40 -11.80 -13.01 -11.15
C ASN A 40 -11.82 -11.53 -11.57
N GLY A 41 -11.82 -10.61 -10.59
CA GLY A 41 -11.72 -9.17 -10.84
C GLY A 41 -10.41 -8.81 -11.55
N LEU A 42 -9.28 -9.29 -11.03
CA LEU A 42 -7.96 -9.07 -11.64
C LEU A 42 -7.90 -9.63 -13.06
N ILE A 43 -8.35 -10.88 -13.27
CA ILE A 43 -8.38 -11.51 -14.60
C ILE A 43 -9.29 -10.74 -15.56
N SER A 44 -10.47 -10.34 -15.11
CA SER A 44 -11.43 -9.59 -15.90
C SER A 44 -10.85 -8.26 -16.36
N GLU A 45 -10.22 -7.53 -15.43
CA GLU A 45 -9.59 -6.26 -15.75
C GLU A 45 -8.41 -6.48 -16.71
N LEU A 46 -7.50 -7.43 -16.46
CA LEU A 46 -6.36 -7.69 -17.35
C LEU A 46 -6.75 -8.11 -18.78
N HIS A 47 -7.93 -8.70 -18.97
CA HIS A 47 -8.45 -9.07 -20.30
C HIS A 47 -9.28 -7.97 -20.97
N GLN A 48 -9.69 -6.92 -20.26
CA GLN A 48 -10.38 -5.79 -20.87
C GLN A 48 -9.39 -4.99 -21.75
N LYS A 49 -9.84 -4.61 -22.95
CA LYS A 49 -9.11 -3.61 -23.75
C LYS A 49 -9.12 -2.29 -23.00
N GLU A 50 -7.99 -1.58 -23.02
CA GLU A 50 -7.81 -0.29 -22.35
C GLU A 50 -9.03 0.63 -22.57
N GLY A 51 -9.78 0.84 -21.50
CA GLY A 51 -10.88 1.80 -21.42
C GLY A 51 -10.59 2.86 -20.36
N ASN A 52 -11.27 4.01 -20.44
CA ASN A 52 -10.96 5.19 -19.62
C ASN A 52 -10.96 4.98 -18.09
N ARG A 53 -11.59 3.90 -17.58
CA ARG A 53 -11.63 3.57 -16.14
C ARG A 53 -10.89 2.29 -15.76
N HIS A 54 -10.36 1.55 -16.72
CA HIS A 54 -9.71 0.27 -16.47
C HIS A 54 -8.55 0.36 -15.46
N PRO A 55 -7.62 1.34 -15.57
CA PRO A 55 -6.55 1.51 -14.57
C PRO A 55 -7.06 1.84 -13.16
N GLU A 56 -8.17 2.59 -13.05
CA GLU A 56 -8.75 2.97 -11.75
C GLU A 56 -9.32 1.74 -11.03
N LYS A 57 -9.92 0.80 -11.77
CA LYS A 57 -10.40 -0.46 -11.19
C LYS A 57 -9.26 -1.36 -10.72
N LEU A 58 -8.16 -1.43 -11.47
CA LEU A 58 -6.97 -2.18 -11.05
C LEU A 58 -6.37 -1.60 -9.75
N ALA A 59 -6.20 -0.27 -9.69
CA ALA A 59 -5.72 0.40 -8.47
C ALA A 59 -6.63 0.13 -7.27
N SER A 60 -7.95 0.18 -7.47
CA SER A 60 -8.95 -0.17 -6.45
C SER A 60 -8.82 -1.61 -5.92
N LEU A 61 -8.63 -2.58 -6.82
CA LEU A 61 -8.44 -3.98 -6.46
C LEU A 61 -7.14 -4.18 -5.65
N GLN A 62 -6.04 -3.53 -6.07
CA GLN A 62 -4.76 -3.60 -5.37
C GLN A 62 -4.84 -2.95 -3.98
N GLY A 63 -5.51 -1.81 -3.83
CA GLY A 63 -5.74 -1.17 -2.54
C GLY A 63 -6.56 -2.06 -1.58
N SER A 64 -7.59 -2.73 -2.10
CA SER A 64 -8.38 -3.69 -1.32
C SER A 64 -7.53 -4.88 -0.87
N LEU A 65 -6.70 -5.45 -1.75
CA LEU A 65 -5.79 -6.52 -1.39
C LEU A 65 -4.78 -6.07 -0.31
N ALA A 66 -4.21 -4.87 -0.43
CA ALA A 66 -3.30 -4.32 0.57
C ALA A 66 -3.96 -4.24 1.95
N ALA A 67 -5.22 -3.78 2.03
CA ALA A 67 -5.96 -3.75 3.28
C ALA A 67 -6.22 -5.13 3.87
N VAL A 68 -6.55 -6.11 3.03
CA VAL A 68 -6.74 -7.51 3.46
C VAL A 68 -5.43 -8.11 4.00
N ILE A 69 -4.32 -7.95 3.29
CA ILE A 69 -3.00 -8.41 3.73
C ILE A 69 -2.58 -7.73 5.04
N ASP A 70 -2.85 -6.43 5.17
CA ASP A 70 -2.57 -5.67 6.38
C ASP A 70 -3.31 -6.23 7.60
N ILE A 71 -4.58 -6.62 7.45
CA ILE A 71 -5.34 -7.30 8.51
C ILE A 71 -4.73 -8.65 8.87
N PHE A 72 -4.43 -9.49 7.87
CA PHE A 72 -3.79 -10.78 8.14
C PHE A 72 -2.48 -10.59 8.93
N SER A 73 -1.69 -9.60 8.52
CA SER A 73 -0.44 -9.28 9.18
C SER A 73 -0.67 -8.82 10.62
N GLN A 74 -1.64 -7.95 10.91
CA GLN A 74 -1.88 -7.42 12.27
C GLN A 74 -2.55 -8.40 13.23
N ASP A 75 -3.53 -9.14 12.73
CA ASP A 75 -4.36 -9.98 13.57
C ASP A 75 -3.64 -11.26 13.97
N PHE A 76 -2.87 -11.83 13.04
CA PHE A 76 -2.21 -13.12 13.22
C PHE A 76 -0.70 -13.02 13.47
N ALA A 77 -0.08 -11.83 13.34
CA ALA A 77 1.27 -11.58 13.85
C ALA A 77 1.40 -11.99 15.31
N GLY A 78 2.40 -12.83 15.63
CA GLY A 78 2.71 -13.21 17.01
C GLY A 78 1.70 -14.18 17.65
N THR A 79 0.67 -14.61 16.92
CA THR A 79 -0.18 -15.72 17.35
C THR A 79 0.52 -17.06 17.03
N GLY A 80 0.22 -18.11 17.78
CA GLY A 80 0.70 -19.47 17.46
C GLY A 80 0.21 -20.01 16.10
N GLN A 81 -0.67 -19.28 15.42
CA GLN A 81 -1.24 -19.62 14.11
C GLN A 81 -0.67 -18.78 12.97
N GLY A 82 0.18 -17.77 13.25
CA GLY A 82 0.64 -16.80 12.26
C GLY A 82 1.30 -17.44 11.03
N LEU A 83 2.21 -18.41 11.23
CA LEU A 83 2.89 -19.11 10.14
C LEU A 83 1.94 -19.94 9.27
N ALA A 84 0.91 -20.53 9.87
CA ALA A 84 -0.08 -21.33 9.13
C ALA A 84 -0.94 -20.42 8.23
N ILE A 85 -1.39 -19.29 8.76
CA ILE A 85 -2.17 -18.30 8.00
C ILE A 85 -1.32 -17.67 6.90
N GLU A 86 -0.04 -17.40 7.16
CA GLU A 86 0.90 -16.89 6.16
C GLU A 86 1.03 -17.88 4.99
N SER A 87 1.20 -19.16 5.30
CA SER A 87 1.26 -20.22 4.29
C SER A 87 -0.04 -20.33 3.49
N LEU A 88 -1.21 -20.16 4.12
CA LEU A 88 -2.48 -20.16 3.42
C LEU A 88 -2.62 -18.95 2.47
N LEU A 89 -2.20 -17.76 2.91
CA LEU A 89 -2.20 -16.56 2.07
C LEU A 89 -1.23 -16.71 0.89
N ASP A 90 -0.01 -17.19 1.13
CA ASP A 90 0.98 -17.46 0.07
C ASP A 90 0.42 -18.46 -0.95
N LYS A 91 -0.25 -19.52 -0.48
CA LYS A 91 -0.90 -20.49 -1.36
C LYS A 91 -2.02 -19.87 -2.18
N ALA A 92 -2.88 -19.05 -1.58
CA ALA A 92 -3.98 -18.38 -2.27
C ALA A 92 -3.50 -17.40 -3.35
N LEU A 93 -2.32 -16.81 -3.20
CA LEU A 93 -1.76 -15.86 -4.17
C LEU A 93 -0.90 -16.55 -5.24
N PHE A 94 -0.08 -17.54 -4.85
CA PHE A 94 1.05 -17.98 -5.66
C PHE A 94 1.17 -19.49 -5.88
N SER A 95 0.31 -20.32 -5.28
CA SER A 95 0.39 -21.78 -5.47
C SER A 95 -0.14 -22.19 -6.83
N THR A 96 0.64 -22.96 -7.61
CA THR A 96 0.16 -23.58 -8.84
C THR A 96 -0.64 -24.86 -8.59
N ALA A 97 -0.53 -25.45 -7.39
CA ALA A 97 -1.29 -26.65 -7.01
C ALA A 97 -2.74 -26.33 -6.58
N GLU A 98 -2.99 -25.12 -6.08
CA GLU A 98 -4.32 -24.72 -5.62
C GLU A 98 -5.13 -24.13 -6.76
N LYS A 99 -6.24 -24.78 -7.14
CA LYS A 99 -7.09 -24.34 -8.27
C LYS A 99 -7.53 -22.87 -8.13
N ASP A 100 -7.89 -22.47 -6.92
CA ASP A 100 -8.42 -21.13 -6.63
C ASP A 100 -7.32 -20.10 -6.41
N SER A 101 -6.04 -20.47 -6.52
CA SER A 101 -4.94 -19.51 -6.44
C SER A 101 -5.01 -18.48 -7.56
N VAL A 102 -4.67 -17.22 -7.24
CA VAL A 102 -4.62 -16.10 -8.20
C VAL A 102 -3.71 -16.43 -9.38
N VAL A 103 -2.58 -17.10 -9.11
CA VAL A 103 -1.61 -17.50 -10.14
C VAL A 103 -2.25 -18.35 -11.25
N ASN A 104 -3.16 -19.24 -10.90
CA ASN A 104 -3.82 -20.11 -11.86
C ASN A 104 -4.86 -19.40 -12.74
N GLY A 105 -5.03 -18.08 -12.56
CA GLY A 105 -5.88 -17.23 -13.39
C GLY A 105 -5.20 -16.59 -14.60
N LEU A 106 -3.86 -16.58 -14.66
CA LEU A 106 -3.10 -15.77 -15.61
C LEU A 106 -2.08 -16.60 -16.43
N PRO A 107 -1.82 -16.28 -17.72
CA PRO A 107 -0.80 -16.95 -18.52
C PRO A 107 0.62 -16.58 -18.04
N ASN A 108 1.57 -17.54 -18.08
CA ASN A 108 2.94 -17.37 -17.54
C ASN A 108 2.94 -16.87 -16.07
N SER A 109 2.11 -17.53 -15.29
CA SER A 109 1.38 -16.99 -14.17
C SER A 109 2.19 -16.30 -13.07
N LYS A 110 3.29 -16.90 -12.61
CA LYS A 110 3.88 -16.46 -11.34
C LYS A 110 4.47 -15.06 -11.42
N ASP A 111 5.31 -14.79 -12.41
CA ASP A 111 5.99 -13.48 -12.50
C ASP A 111 5.03 -12.36 -12.94
N VAL A 112 4.07 -12.67 -13.82
CA VAL A 112 3.00 -11.73 -14.20
C VAL A 112 2.14 -11.33 -13.01
N VAL A 113 1.72 -12.30 -12.18
CA VAL A 113 0.96 -12.00 -10.96
C VAL A 113 1.79 -11.15 -10.02
N ARG A 114 3.05 -11.52 -9.82
CA ARG A 114 3.96 -10.76 -8.95
C ARG A 114 4.08 -9.31 -9.38
N ASP A 115 4.23 -9.07 -10.69
CA ASP A 115 4.28 -7.74 -11.27
C ASP A 115 3.00 -6.93 -10.97
N HIS A 116 1.83 -7.58 -11.10
CA HIS A 116 0.53 -6.96 -10.80
C HIS A 116 0.22 -6.83 -9.31
N LEU A 117 0.96 -7.48 -8.42
CA LEU A 117 0.73 -7.39 -6.97
C LEU A 117 1.72 -6.46 -6.26
N TYR A 118 2.77 -5.96 -6.94
CA TYR A 118 3.77 -5.08 -6.31
C TYR A 118 3.16 -3.85 -5.64
N GLY A 119 2.13 -3.23 -6.24
CA GLY A 119 1.45 -2.07 -5.63
C GLY A 119 0.84 -2.40 -4.27
N ALA A 120 0.14 -3.54 -4.17
CA ALA A 120 -0.44 -3.97 -2.89
C ALA A 120 0.66 -4.29 -1.86
N PHE A 121 1.74 -4.95 -2.28
CA PHE A 121 2.86 -5.29 -1.40
C PHE A 121 3.67 -4.08 -0.95
N SER A 122 3.90 -3.09 -1.81
CA SER A 122 4.65 -1.88 -1.44
C SER A 122 3.93 -1.11 -0.33
N ILE A 123 2.60 -1.04 -0.39
CA ILE A 123 1.75 -0.42 0.64
C ILE A 123 1.94 -1.14 1.98
N VAL A 124 1.80 -2.46 2.03
CA VAL A 124 1.93 -3.20 3.30
C VAL A 124 3.36 -3.19 3.84
N THR A 125 4.38 -3.20 2.97
CA THR A 125 5.78 -3.04 3.38
C THR A 125 6.01 -1.67 4.00
N PHE A 126 5.49 -0.60 3.40
CA PHE A 126 5.58 0.75 3.96
C PHE A 126 4.89 0.85 5.32
N ILE A 127 3.70 0.25 5.46
CA ILE A 127 2.96 0.25 6.72
C ILE A 127 3.74 -0.51 7.82
N ASP A 128 4.36 -1.64 7.50
CA ASP A 128 5.22 -2.38 8.44
C ASP A 128 6.41 -1.52 8.91
N LEU A 129 7.08 -0.82 7.99
CA LEU A 129 8.15 0.14 8.32
C LEU A 129 7.65 1.25 9.26
N ALA A 130 6.53 1.88 8.94
CA ALA A 130 5.94 2.93 9.76
C ALA A 130 5.60 2.41 11.18
N ARG A 131 5.07 1.20 11.30
CA ARG A 131 4.79 0.56 12.60
C ARG A 131 6.04 0.28 13.39
N LYS A 132 7.13 -0.13 12.74
CA LYS A 132 8.42 -0.34 13.39
C LYS A 132 9.09 0.98 13.80
N ALA A 133 8.79 2.08 13.10
CA ALA A 133 9.04 3.44 13.57
C ALA A 133 8.11 3.86 14.74
N GLY A 134 7.17 2.99 15.10
CA GLY A 134 6.22 3.16 16.17
C GLY A 134 4.96 3.93 15.79
N VAL A 135 4.74 4.21 14.51
CA VAL A 135 3.55 4.92 14.02
C VAL A 135 2.50 3.88 13.60
N ALA A 136 1.37 3.86 14.30
CA ALA A 136 0.27 2.97 13.96
C ALA A 136 -0.53 3.53 12.78
N ILE A 137 -0.48 2.83 11.65
CA ILE A 137 -1.22 3.18 10.44
C ILE A 137 -1.95 1.93 9.95
N ARG A 138 -3.18 2.06 9.44
CA ARG A 138 -3.90 0.98 8.75
C ARG A 138 -4.04 1.34 7.29
N ALA A 139 -3.90 0.37 6.40
CA ALA A 139 -4.00 0.61 4.95
C ALA A 139 -5.31 1.31 4.56
N LEU A 140 -6.43 0.89 5.17
CA LEU A 140 -7.76 1.44 4.90
C LEU A 140 -7.91 2.94 5.23
N ASP A 141 -7.03 3.49 6.06
CA ASP A 141 -7.09 4.89 6.49
C ASP A 141 -6.28 5.84 5.59
N ILE A 142 -5.37 5.29 4.78
CA ILE A 142 -4.32 6.08 4.11
C ILE A 142 -4.16 5.84 2.62
N ILE A 143 -4.78 4.78 2.06
CA ILE A 143 -4.72 4.53 0.62
C ILE A 143 -5.42 5.67 -0.12
N ALA A 144 -4.74 6.22 -1.13
CA ALA A 144 -5.33 7.24 -1.96
C ALA A 144 -6.49 6.69 -2.80
N PRO A 145 -7.50 7.52 -3.14
CA PRO A 145 -8.50 7.14 -4.12
C PRO A 145 -7.86 6.70 -5.45
N ALA A 146 -8.40 5.66 -6.09
CA ALA A 146 -7.86 5.11 -7.33
C ALA A 146 -7.64 6.14 -8.46
N THR A 147 -8.46 7.20 -8.51
CA THR A 147 -8.28 8.30 -9.46
C THR A 147 -6.97 9.06 -9.22
N MET A 148 -6.59 9.25 -7.96
CA MET A 148 -5.36 9.94 -7.56
C MET A 148 -4.12 9.07 -7.72
N ASP A 149 -4.25 7.76 -7.47
CA ASP A 149 -3.21 6.78 -7.78
C ASP A 149 -2.87 6.81 -9.28
N VAL A 150 -3.86 6.57 -10.13
CA VAL A 150 -3.63 6.44 -11.57
C VAL A 150 -3.14 7.75 -12.19
N LYS A 151 -3.87 8.85 -11.96
CA LYS A 151 -3.65 10.13 -12.65
C LYS A 151 -2.65 11.01 -11.92
N GLY A 152 -2.70 11.01 -10.59
CA GLY A 152 -1.86 11.86 -9.75
C GLY A 152 -0.57 11.20 -9.29
N LYS A 153 -0.42 9.87 -9.46
CA LYS A 153 0.69 9.07 -8.96
C LYS A 153 0.88 9.20 -7.46
N VAL A 154 -0.25 9.25 -6.75
CA VAL A 154 -0.31 9.29 -5.28
C VAL A 154 -0.81 7.96 -4.79
N ASP A 155 0.05 7.19 -4.12
CA ASP A 155 -0.30 5.90 -3.54
C ASP A 155 -0.94 6.07 -2.15
N LEU A 156 -0.34 6.93 -1.31
CA LEU A 156 -0.79 7.14 0.07
C LEU A 156 -0.97 8.62 0.43
N ILE A 157 -1.92 8.88 1.32
CA ILE A 157 -2.16 10.18 1.95
C ILE A 157 -2.10 9.96 3.46
N LEU A 158 -1.09 10.51 4.13
CA LEU A 158 -0.94 10.42 5.58
C LEU A 158 -1.34 11.72 6.26
N LYS A 159 -2.15 11.59 7.31
CA LYS A 159 -2.49 12.65 8.26
C LYS A 159 -2.22 12.17 9.68
N PHE A 160 -1.39 12.91 10.41
CA PHE A 160 -1.04 12.60 11.81
C PHE A 160 -1.59 13.62 12.81
N GLY A 161 -2.40 14.59 12.35
CA GLY A 161 -2.92 15.67 13.18
C GLY A 161 -1.88 16.73 13.57
N GLU A 162 -0.65 16.63 13.07
CA GLU A 162 0.37 17.65 13.24
C GLU A 162 0.00 18.93 12.51
N ARG A 163 0.40 20.07 13.08
CA ARG A 163 0.25 21.39 12.48
C ARG A 163 1.60 22.05 12.31
N ASP A 164 1.75 22.85 11.27
CA ASP A 164 2.95 23.67 11.07
C ASP A 164 2.97 24.89 12.01
N GLN A 165 3.97 25.75 11.85
CA GLN A 165 4.13 26.97 12.66
C GLN A 165 2.99 27.98 12.47
N GLU A 166 2.27 27.91 11.34
CA GLU A 166 1.11 28.75 11.02
C GLU A 166 -0.20 28.11 11.47
N GLY A 167 -0.15 26.93 12.09
CA GLY A 167 -1.32 26.19 12.56
C GLY A 167 -2.05 25.41 11.45
N LYS A 168 -1.49 25.27 10.25
CA LYS A 168 -2.07 24.48 9.15
C LYS A 168 -1.77 22.99 9.34
N GLU A 169 -2.74 22.13 9.05
CA GLU A 169 -2.57 20.67 9.13
C GLU A 169 -1.46 20.20 8.16
N ILE A 170 -0.57 19.34 8.60
CA ILE A 170 0.46 18.75 7.73
C ILE A 170 -0.10 17.47 7.11
N VAL A 171 -0.28 17.49 5.79
CA VAL A 171 -0.71 16.34 4.99
C VAL A 171 0.47 15.84 4.16
N ARG A 172 0.73 14.53 4.19
CA ARG A 172 1.85 13.94 3.46
C ARG A 172 1.31 13.11 2.31
N VAL A 173 1.78 13.39 1.12
CA VAL A 173 1.34 12.76 -0.12
C VAL A 173 2.50 11.94 -0.62
N ILE A 174 2.31 10.63 -0.73
CA ILE A 174 3.40 9.68 -0.98
C ILE A 174 3.15 8.98 -2.30
N GLN A 175 4.18 9.00 -3.15
CA GLN A 175 4.33 8.02 -4.21
C GLN A 175 5.21 6.88 -3.70
N LEU A 176 4.70 5.65 -3.77
CA LEU A 176 5.43 4.44 -3.44
C LEU A 176 6.06 3.84 -4.69
N LYS A 177 7.29 3.36 -4.53
CA LYS A 177 7.99 2.53 -5.50
C LYS A 177 8.52 1.29 -4.78
N SER A 178 8.68 0.21 -5.52
CA SER A 178 9.26 -1.00 -4.97
C SER A 178 10.02 -1.80 -6.01
N HIS A 179 11.13 -2.42 -5.62
CA HIS A 179 11.88 -3.34 -6.47
C HIS A 179 12.45 -4.48 -5.63
N SER A 180 12.64 -5.65 -6.23
CA SER A 180 13.26 -6.82 -5.59
C SER A 180 14.73 -6.65 -5.20
N SER A 181 15.43 -5.65 -5.74
CA SER A 181 16.85 -5.39 -5.49
C SER A 181 17.07 -4.38 -4.37
N VAL A 182 16.01 -3.67 -3.97
CA VAL A 182 16.06 -2.69 -2.88
C VAL A 182 16.14 -3.47 -1.57
N ILE A 183 17.24 -3.27 -0.85
CA ILE A 183 17.47 -3.87 0.48
C ILE A 183 17.04 -2.89 1.56
N ASN A 184 17.49 -1.63 1.45
CA ASN A 184 17.14 -0.56 2.37
C ASN A 184 16.13 0.38 1.71
N PRO A 185 15.08 0.80 2.41
CA PRO A 185 14.16 1.80 1.89
C PRO A 185 14.85 3.16 1.74
N GLU A 186 14.38 3.93 0.77
CA GLU A 186 14.89 5.26 0.43
C GLU A 186 13.75 6.27 0.45
N ILE A 187 14.00 7.46 0.99
CA ILE A 187 12.99 8.51 1.15
C ILE A 187 13.48 9.78 0.48
N PHE A 188 12.65 10.34 -0.39
CA PHE A 188 12.92 11.57 -1.09
C PHE A 188 11.79 12.56 -0.86
N ARG A 189 12.16 13.80 -0.54
CA ARG A 189 11.24 14.93 -0.60
C ARG A 189 11.16 15.46 -2.02
N ALA A 190 9.98 15.35 -2.64
CA ALA A 190 9.82 15.76 -4.03
C ALA A 190 9.89 17.28 -4.23
N ASP A 191 9.77 18.05 -3.14
CA ASP A 191 9.93 19.51 -3.11
C ASP A 191 11.34 19.98 -2.71
N ASP A 192 12.29 19.05 -2.50
CA ASP A 192 13.67 19.42 -2.19
C ASP A 192 14.38 19.98 -3.44
N PRO A 193 14.90 21.22 -3.39
CA PRO A 193 15.61 21.80 -4.53
C PRO A 193 16.92 21.08 -4.87
N ASN A 194 17.47 20.27 -3.95
CA ASN A 194 18.69 19.50 -4.14
C ASN A 194 18.43 18.03 -4.48
N LEU A 195 17.19 17.67 -4.82
CA LEU A 195 16.88 16.31 -5.25
C LEU A 195 17.58 16.00 -6.58
N ASP A 196 18.78 15.44 -6.52
CA ASP A 196 19.40 14.81 -7.67
C ASP A 196 18.59 13.56 -8.01
N THR A 197 17.91 13.58 -9.16
CA THR A 197 17.11 12.47 -9.64
C THR A 197 18.02 11.27 -9.91
N HIS A 198 18.12 10.35 -8.96
CA HIS A 198 18.95 9.16 -9.04
C HIS A 198 18.13 7.90 -9.28
N GLY A 199 18.66 7.03 -10.14
CA GLY A 199 18.24 5.63 -10.34
C GLY A 199 16.77 5.45 -10.69
N GLN A 200 15.92 5.33 -9.66
CA GLN A 200 14.51 4.97 -9.76
C GLN A 200 13.53 6.16 -9.61
N VAL A 201 14.05 7.36 -9.25
CA VAL A 201 13.27 8.60 -9.15
C VAL A 201 13.59 9.52 -10.32
N GLY A 202 12.88 9.34 -11.42
CA GLY A 202 12.97 10.21 -12.60
C GLY A 202 12.29 11.59 -12.42
N PRO A 203 12.71 12.63 -13.17
CA PRO A 203 12.10 13.97 -13.13
C PRO A 203 10.60 14.00 -13.40
N GLU A 204 10.07 13.09 -14.25
CA GLU A 204 8.63 13.05 -14.50
C GLU A 204 7.81 12.63 -13.28
N HIS A 205 8.35 11.80 -12.40
CA HIS A 205 7.68 11.37 -11.18
C HIS A 205 7.48 12.56 -10.25
N VAL A 206 8.56 13.32 -9.99
CA VAL A 206 8.56 14.53 -9.18
C VAL A 206 7.56 15.54 -9.76
N ARG A 207 7.65 15.80 -11.06
CA ARG A 207 6.76 16.77 -11.74
C ARG A 207 5.29 16.38 -11.63
N THR A 208 4.95 15.11 -11.78
CA THR A 208 3.56 14.63 -11.74
C THR A 208 3.00 14.71 -10.33
N LEU A 209 3.77 14.27 -9.33
CA LEU A 209 3.40 14.37 -7.92
C LEU A 209 3.20 15.83 -7.50
N LEU A 210 4.13 16.72 -7.86
CA LEU A 210 4.02 18.16 -7.57
C LEU A 210 2.83 18.82 -8.28
N ALA A 211 2.52 18.42 -9.52
CA ALA A 211 1.36 18.92 -10.24
C ALA A 211 0.05 18.57 -9.51
N THR A 212 -0.04 17.33 -9.00
CA THR A 212 -1.17 16.88 -8.17
C THR A 212 -1.25 17.65 -6.87
N VAL A 213 -0.11 17.87 -6.19
CA VAL A 213 -0.02 18.63 -4.93
C VAL A 213 -0.48 20.07 -5.09
N ARG A 214 -0.15 20.73 -6.20
CA ARG A 214 -0.62 22.09 -6.52
C ARG A 214 -2.14 22.16 -6.69
N GLN A 215 -2.79 21.03 -6.98
CA GLN A 215 -4.23 20.90 -6.98
C GLN A 215 -4.73 20.48 -5.59
N THR A 216 -4.33 21.24 -4.55
CA THR A 216 -4.62 20.98 -3.13
C THR A 216 -6.09 20.62 -2.86
N HIS A 217 -7.02 21.23 -3.60
CA HIS A 217 -8.45 20.97 -3.51
C HIS A 217 -8.85 19.54 -3.90
N TRP A 218 -8.12 18.95 -4.84
CA TRP A 218 -8.38 17.62 -5.33
C TRP A 218 -7.90 16.54 -4.34
N ILE A 219 -6.86 16.84 -3.55
CA ILE A 219 -6.33 15.95 -2.51
C ILE A 219 -7.18 15.99 -1.24
N MET A 220 -7.69 17.17 -0.89
CA MET A 220 -8.37 17.39 0.39
C MET A 220 -9.90 17.35 0.32
N GLY A 221 -10.47 17.25 -0.87
CA GLY A 221 -11.88 17.59 -1.08
C GLY A 221 -12.08 19.10 -0.97
N GLU A 222 -13.08 19.64 -1.67
CA GLU A 222 -13.27 21.09 -1.86
C GLU A 222 -13.42 21.91 -0.56
N GLN A 223 -13.61 21.27 0.60
CA GLN A 223 -13.88 21.94 1.88
C GLN A 223 -12.63 22.33 2.70
N ASP A 224 -11.47 21.69 2.49
CA ASP A 224 -10.29 21.82 3.41
C ASP A 224 -9.07 22.56 2.78
N THR A 225 -9.26 23.12 1.60
CA THR A 225 -8.18 23.48 0.66
C THR A 225 -7.26 24.62 1.12
N GLY A 226 -7.67 25.38 2.14
CA GLY A 226 -6.90 26.52 2.68
C GLY A 226 -6.18 26.28 4.00
N ASN A 227 -6.34 25.11 4.64
CA ASN A 227 -5.88 24.90 6.02
C ASN A 227 -4.83 23.79 6.17
N ALA A 228 -4.12 23.45 5.09
CA ALA A 228 -3.11 22.41 5.12
C ALA A 228 -1.82 22.77 4.38
N VAL A 229 -0.72 22.24 4.88
CA VAL A 229 0.57 22.17 4.19
C VAL A 229 0.74 20.76 3.65
N ILE A 230 0.80 20.65 2.33
CA ILE A 230 1.04 19.38 1.65
C ILE A 230 2.55 19.17 1.50
N ARG A 231 3.04 18.04 2.00
CA ARG A 231 4.44 17.60 1.85
C ARG A 231 4.51 16.38 0.93
N PRO A 232 5.10 16.50 -0.27
CA PRO A 232 5.18 15.41 -1.22
C PRO A 232 6.44 14.56 -1.02
N PHE A 233 6.27 13.24 -0.99
CA PHE A 233 7.35 12.28 -0.82
C PHE A 233 7.32 11.22 -1.92
N ILE A 234 8.51 10.75 -2.30
CA ILE A 234 8.69 9.53 -3.05
C ILE A 234 9.43 8.57 -2.13
N VAL A 235 8.85 7.40 -1.88
CA VAL A 235 9.41 6.40 -0.99
C VAL A 235 9.62 5.10 -1.76
N ILE A 236 10.87 4.64 -1.81
CA ILE A 236 11.21 3.35 -2.39
C ILE A 236 11.28 2.34 -1.25
N VAL A 237 10.45 1.30 -1.29
CA VAL A 237 10.47 0.21 -0.31
C VAL A 237 11.00 -1.08 -0.93
N PRO A 238 11.60 -1.97 -0.13
CA PRO A 238 11.92 -3.32 -0.57
C PRO A 238 10.69 -4.05 -1.11
N GLY A 239 10.80 -4.64 -2.31
CA GLY A 239 9.73 -5.46 -2.88
C GLY A 239 9.52 -6.76 -2.08
N TYR A 240 8.35 -7.41 -2.21
CA TYR A 240 8.05 -8.64 -1.46
C TYR A 240 9.05 -9.79 -1.73
N ALA A 241 9.64 -9.83 -2.93
CA ALA A 241 10.67 -10.79 -3.32
C ALA A 241 12.11 -10.35 -2.93
N SER A 242 12.28 -9.16 -2.36
CA SER A 242 13.58 -8.70 -1.88
C SER A 242 14.06 -9.53 -0.69
N GLU A 243 15.37 -9.54 -0.47
CA GLU A 243 15.99 -10.21 0.67
C GLU A 243 15.48 -9.70 2.03
N SER A 244 15.15 -8.41 2.13
CA SER A 244 14.69 -7.80 3.38
C SER A 244 13.26 -8.19 3.76
N VAL A 245 12.45 -8.69 2.82
CA VAL A 245 11.03 -9.04 3.03
C VAL A 245 10.81 -10.55 2.96
N ARG A 246 10.90 -11.15 1.76
CA ARG A 246 10.68 -12.59 1.49
C ARG A 246 9.41 -13.21 2.12
N ASN A 247 8.33 -12.43 2.26
CA ASN A 247 7.04 -12.92 2.74
C ASN A 247 5.87 -12.17 2.10
N CYS A 248 4.69 -12.81 2.07
CA CYS A 248 3.46 -12.24 1.51
C CYS A 248 2.76 -11.24 2.45
N TYR A 249 3.32 -10.96 3.65
CA TYR A 249 2.84 -9.90 4.52
C TYR A 249 3.57 -8.56 4.31
N GLY A 250 4.59 -8.51 3.45
CA GLY A 250 5.42 -7.31 3.29
C GLY A 250 6.30 -7.00 4.51
N ARG A 251 6.43 -7.92 5.47
CA ARG A 251 7.17 -7.63 6.72
C ARG A 251 8.66 -7.54 6.47
N ILE A 252 9.29 -6.48 6.96
CA ILE A 252 10.74 -6.34 6.91
C ILE A 252 11.37 -7.03 8.11
N THR A 253 12.28 -7.94 7.82
CA THR A 253 13.02 -8.71 8.83
C THR A 253 14.41 -8.14 9.09
N ASN A 254 14.94 -7.33 8.17
CA ASN A 254 16.26 -6.72 8.28
C ASN A 254 16.23 -5.47 9.19
N THR A 255 16.85 -5.55 10.36
CA THR A 255 16.92 -4.46 11.35
C THR A 255 17.62 -3.21 10.83
N ASN A 256 18.70 -3.35 10.04
CA ASN A 256 19.41 -2.20 9.50
C ASN A 256 18.52 -1.38 8.56
N SER A 257 17.68 -2.04 7.77
CA SER A 257 16.73 -1.39 6.86
C SER A 257 15.65 -0.65 7.63
N ILE A 258 15.24 -1.17 8.79
CA ILE A 258 14.28 -0.52 9.68
C ILE A 258 14.91 0.72 10.29
N ASP A 259 16.11 0.62 10.88
CA ASP A 259 16.76 1.74 11.54
C ASP A 259 17.05 2.89 10.57
N THR A 260 17.50 2.57 9.36
CA THR A 260 17.69 3.54 8.27
C THR A 260 16.38 4.26 7.95
N PHE A 261 15.30 3.51 7.75
CA PHE A 261 13.98 4.10 7.50
C PHE A 261 13.54 5.02 8.64
N VAL A 262 13.65 4.58 9.89
CA VAL A 262 13.20 5.36 11.04
C VAL A 262 13.96 6.68 11.13
N TYR A 263 15.27 6.64 10.93
CA TYR A 263 16.11 7.82 10.94
C TYR A 263 15.73 8.79 9.82
N ASP A 264 15.71 8.32 8.58
CA ASP A 264 15.43 9.16 7.40
C ASP A 264 14.00 9.68 7.41
N ALA A 265 13.02 8.86 7.78
CA ALA A 265 11.61 9.25 7.80
C ALA A 265 11.35 10.40 8.78
N LYS A 266 12.07 10.45 9.90
CA LYS A 266 12.01 11.57 10.84
C LYS A 266 12.78 12.78 10.30
N ALA A 267 14.01 12.58 9.83
CA ALA A 267 14.85 13.65 9.30
C ALA A 267 14.18 14.42 8.14
N TYR A 268 13.53 13.71 7.23
CA TYR A 268 12.78 14.30 6.12
C TYR A 268 11.35 14.74 6.50
N GLY A 269 10.91 14.46 7.73
CA GLY A 269 9.57 14.79 8.21
C GLY A 269 8.44 14.00 7.55
N LEU A 270 8.73 12.82 7.00
CA LEU A 270 7.75 11.85 6.48
C LEU A 270 6.92 11.22 7.60
N LEU A 271 7.54 10.92 8.73
CA LEU A 271 6.86 10.46 9.94
C LEU A 271 6.93 11.54 11.02
N PRO A 272 5.97 11.58 11.95
CA PRO A 272 6.02 12.50 13.07
C PRO A 272 7.22 12.21 13.95
N ASP A 273 7.84 13.27 14.48
CA ASP A 273 8.73 13.13 15.62
C ASP A 273 7.86 12.79 16.83
N LYS A 274 7.85 11.50 17.21
CA LYS A 274 7.17 11.07 18.44
C LYS A 274 7.64 11.93 19.61
N LYS A 275 6.68 12.54 20.31
CA LYS A 275 6.83 12.83 21.74
C LYS A 275 6.46 11.59 22.54
#